data_AF-A0A8S2XUJ3-F1
#
_entry.id   AF-A0A8S2XUJ3-F1
#
_cell.length_a   1.000
_cell.length_b   1.000
_cell.length_c   1.000
_cell.angle_alpha   90.00
_cell.angle_beta   90.00
_cell.angle_gamma   90.00
#
_symmetry.space_group_name_H-M   'P 1'
#
loop_
_entity.id
_entity.type
_entity.pdbx_description
1 polymer ?
#
loop_
_entity_poly.entity_id
_entity_poly.type
_entity_poly.pdbx_seq_one_letter_code
_entity_poly.pdbx_strand_id
1 'polypeptide(L)'
;MSRSIDDSLDFSLVYVDNLNNDVYFSLLHTAIDSKGEGEGPIYNYRPFVAPYFIAFLIVIAFFMVNIFVGFVIVTFQNEGEQEYKNCELDKNQRKCIEFALKARPIRRYIPVKKVQLKIWWFVTSPPFEYAIFSLIMINTVVLAMKYNKQPDNYSKALDYLNIVFTAIFALEFVLKMAAFHFRNYFSDPSNCCDFIIVVGSLIDILYTDIIAPGTNVISINFFRLFRVMRLVKVLSRGEGIRTLLWTFIKSFQALPYVALLIAMLFFIYAVIGMQ
;
A
#
# COMPACT_ATOMS: atom_id res chain seq x y z
N MET A 1 4.66 34.34 -14.84
CA MET A 1 4.78 34.46 -16.31
C MET A 1 3.46 34.02 -16.90
N SER A 2 2.49 34.94 -17.03
CA SER A 2 1.15 34.67 -17.56
C SER A 2 1.22 34.68 -19.08
N ARG A 3 1.15 33.50 -19.71
CA ARG A 3 1.12 33.35 -21.17
C ARG A 3 -0.27 33.79 -21.66
N SER A 4 -0.33 34.74 -22.59
CA SER A 4 -1.57 35.15 -23.27
C SER A 4 -1.96 34.09 -24.31
N ILE A 5 -3.26 33.83 -24.47
CA ILE A 5 -3.79 32.89 -25.48
C ILE A 5 -4.03 33.71 -26.75
N ASP A 6 -2.98 33.98 -27.51
CA ASP A 6 -3.08 34.87 -28.68
C ASP A 6 -3.20 34.07 -29.99
N ASP A 7 -2.70 32.83 -30.03
CA ASP A 7 -2.72 31.96 -31.21
C ASP A 7 -3.25 30.54 -30.93
N SER A 8 -3.67 29.83 -31.98
CA SER A 8 -4.21 28.47 -31.91
C SER A 8 -3.22 27.42 -31.35
N LEU A 9 -1.92 27.67 -31.51
CA LEU A 9 -0.84 26.86 -30.93
C LEU A 9 -0.70 27.10 -29.42
N ASP A 10 -0.79 28.34 -28.95
CA ASP A 10 -0.78 28.66 -27.52
C ASP A 10 -2.03 28.13 -26.83
N PHE A 11 -3.18 28.14 -27.51
CA PHE A 11 -4.39 27.51 -27.01
C PHE A 11 -4.22 26.00 -26.83
N SER A 12 -3.56 25.33 -27.79
CA SER A 12 -3.28 23.89 -27.72
C SER A 12 -2.29 23.54 -26.59
N LEU A 13 -1.28 24.38 -26.37
CA LEU A 13 -0.34 24.22 -25.24
C LEU A 13 -1.02 24.47 -23.89
N VAL A 14 -1.83 25.52 -23.80
CA VAL A 14 -2.64 25.80 -22.60
C VAL A 14 -3.60 24.64 -22.31
N TYR A 15 -4.11 23.95 -23.33
CA TYR A 15 -4.91 22.74 -23.11
C TYR A 15 -4.11 21.57 -22.54
N VAL A 16 -2.90 21.33 -23.04
CA VAL A 16 -2.01 20.30 -22.48
C VAL A 16 -1.65 20.65 -21.04
N ASP A 17 -1.38 21.93 -20.76
CA ASP A 17 -1.02 22.40 -19.43
C ASP A 17 -2.22 22.41 -18.46
N ASN A 18 -3.45 22.59 -18.94
CA ASN A 18 -4.69 22.47 -18.14
C ASN A 18 -4.94 21.05 -17.62
N LEU A 19 -4.25 20.02 -18.14
CA LEU A 19 -4.26 18.69 -17.51
C LEU A 19 -3.44 18.65 -16.22
N ASN A 20 -2.59 19.66 -15.97
CA ASN A 20 -1.88 19.83 -14.71
C ASN A 20 -2.68 20.72 -13.77
N ASN A 21 -3.01 20.21 -12.58
CA ASN A 21 -3.92 20.88 -11.64
C ASN A 21 -3.45 22.31 -11.27
N ASP A 22 -2.15 22.50 -11.03
CA ASP A 22 -1.62 23.80 -10.60
C ASP A 22 -1.73 24.89 -11.68
N VAL A 23 -1.55 24.50 -12.95
CA VAL A 23 -1.65 25.42 -14.08
C VAL A 23 -3.12 25.71 -14.40
N TYR A 24 -3.98 24.69 -14.31
CA TYR A 24 -5.43 24.86 -14.47
C TYR A 24 -6.01 25.88 -13.50
N PHE A 25 -5.72 25.76 -12.19
CA PHE A 25 -6.23 26.72 -11.20
C PHE A 25 -5.71 28.14 -11.47
N SER A 26 -4.45 28.27 -11.84
CA SER A 26 -3.84 29.57 -12.18
C SER A 26 -4.52 30.21 -13.40
N LEU A 27 -4.82 29.43 -14.43
CA LEU A 27 -5.47 29.89 -15.65
C LEU A 27 -6.95 30.21 -15.40
N LEU A 28 -7.65 29.40 -14.60
CA LEU A 28 -9.01 29.65 -14.15
C LEU A 28 -9.13 30.99 -13.41
N HIS A 29 -8.24 31.24 -12.45
CA HIS A 29 -8.21 32.53 -11.73
C HIS A 29 -7.93 33.70 -12.67
N THR A 30 -6.97 33.55 -13.59
CA THR A 30 -6.67 34.56 -14.60
C THR A 30 -7.86 34.82 -15.53
N ALA A 31 -8.62 33.78 -15.89
CA ALA A 31 -9.81 33.87 -16.72
C ALA A 31 -10.98 34.54 -15.99
N ILE A 32 -11.17 34.25 -14.71
CA ILE A 32 -12.18 34.90 -13.85
C ILE A 32 -11.88 36.40 -13.68
N ASP A 33 -10.60 36.76 -13.57
CA ASP A 33 -10.17 38.15 -13.38
C ASP A 33 -10.06 38.93 -14.72
N SER A 34 -10.28 38.27 -15.86
CA SER A 34 -10.17 38.88 -17.19
C SER A 34 -11.30 39.89 -17.45
N LYS A 35 -10.95 41.04 -18.05
CA LYS A 35 -11.90 42.12 -18.38
C LYS A 35 -12.13 42.28 -19.88
N GLY A 36 -11.38 43.17 -20.53
CA GLY A 36 -11.46 43.50 -21.95
C GLY A 36 -10.06 43.57 -22.57
N GLU A 37 -9.99 43.62 -23.90
CA GLU A 37 -8.71 43.67 -24.62
C GLU A 37 -7.89 44.91 -24.24
N GLY A 38 -6.64 44.70 -23.84
CA GLY A 38 -5.72 45.76 -23.43
C GLY A 38 -5.93 46.30 -22.01
N GLU A 39 -6.87 45.74 -21.24
CA GLU A 39 -7.11 46.13 -19.84
C GLU A 39 -6.54 45.11 -18.85
N GLY A 40 -5.99 45.61 -17.73
CA GLY A 40 -5.47 44.75 -16.66
C GLY A 40 -6.56 43.94 -15.95
N PRO A 41 -6.20 42.83 -15.27
CA PRO A 41 -7.15 41.98 -14.57
C PRO A 41 -7.78 42.70 -13.39
N ILE A 42 -9.09 42.48 -13.18
CA ILE A 42 -9.82 42.94 -11.99
C ILE A 42 -10.30 41.70 -11.26
N TYR A 43 -9.98 41.64 -9.96
CA TYR A 43 -10.36 40.52 -9.12
C TYR A 43 -11.86 40.23 -9.20
N ASN A 44 -12.20 38.98 -9.55
CA ASN A 44 -13.55 38.45 -9.61
C ASN A 44 -14.51 39.20 -10.56
N TYR A 45 -14.01 39.68 -11.70
CA TYR A 45 -14.81 40.42 -12.67
C TYR A 45 -15.80 39.53 -13.46
N ARG A 46 -15.40 38.30 -13.84
CA ARG A 46 -16.20 37.35 -14.64
C ARG A 46 -16.27 35.94 -14.04
N PRO A 47 -16.91 35.76 -12.86
CA PRO A 47 -17.05 34.43 -12.24
C PRO A 47 -17.84 33.44 -13.10
N PHE A 48 -18.72 33.91 -14.00
CA PHE A 48 -19.52 33.06 -14.89
C PHE A 48 -18.71 32.26 -15.92
N VAL A 49 -17.42 32.54 -16.06
CA VAL A 49 -16.49 31.77 -16.92
C VAL A 49 -16.08 30.46 -16.24
N ALA A 50 -16.13 30.36 -14.91
CA ALA A 50 -15.68 29.19 -14.18
C ALA A 50 -16.45 27.88 -14.49
N PRO A 51 -17.80 27.89 -14.61
CA PRO A 51 -18.55 26.70 -15.01
C PRO A 51 -18.13 26.14 -16.38
N TYR A 52 -17.73 26.99 -17.32
CA TYR A 52 -17.24 26.56 -18.63
C TYR A 52 -15.93 25.75 -18.49
N PHE A 53 -14.96 26.26 -17.73
CA PHE A 53 -13.69 25.56 -17.48
C PHE A 53 -13.89 24.23 -16.74
N ILE A 54 -14.78 24.19 -15.75
CA ILE A 54 -15.10 22.96 -15.01
C ILE A 54 -15.77 21.93 -15.92
N ALA A 55 -16.78 22.34 -16.69
CA ALA A 55 -17.47 21.44 -17.61
C ALA A 55 -16.52 20.90 -18.68
N PHE A 56 -15.66 21.77 -19.22
CA PHE A 56 -14.64 21.40 -20.18
C PHE A 56 -13.65 20.37 -19.62
N LEU A 57 -13.14 20.58 -18.40
CA LEU A 57 -12.22 19.65 -17.74
C LEU A 57 -12.87 18.29 -17.53
N ILE A 58 -14.12 18.24 -17.06
CA ILE A 58 -14.85 16.99 -16.86
C ILE A 58 -15.00 16.23 -18.18
N VAL A 59 -15.39 16.92 -19.25
CA VAL A 59 -15.57 16.30 -20.58
C VAL A 59 -14.25 15.76 -21.11
N ILE A 60 -13.18 16.56 -21.11
CA ILE A 60 -11.88 16.10 -21.61
C ILE A 60 -11.32 14.97 -20.75
N ALA A 61 -11.37 15.07 -19.42
CA ALA A 61 -10.88 14.02 -18.54
C ALA A 61 -11.64 12.70 -18.77
N PHE A 62 -12.96 12.77 -18.92
CA PHE A 62 -13.79 11.59 -19.21
C PHE A 62 -13.41 10.95 -20.55
N PHE A 63 -13.29 11.73 -21.63
CA PHE A 63 -12.90 11.21 -22.94
C PHE A 63 -11.47 10.66 -22.94
N MET A 64 -10.51 11.36 -22.34
CA MET A 64 -9.12 10.92 -22.26
C MET A 64 -8.97 9.59 -21.52
N VAL A 65 -9.65 9.43 -20.38
CA VAL A 65 -9.63 8.17 -19.61
C VAL A 65 -10.23 7.03 -20.43
N ASN A 66 -11.36 7.26 -21.11
CA ASN A 66 -12.02 6.22 -21.91
C ASN A 66 -11.16 5.79 -23.12
N ILE A 67 -10.53 6.74 -23.81
CA ILE A 67 -9.62 6.43 -24.93
C ILE A 67 -8.40 5.65 -24.42
N PHE A 68 -7.80 6.08 -23.32
CA PHE A 68 -6.64 5.41 -22.74
C PHE A 68 -6.98 3.98 -22.29
N VAL A 69 -8.07 3.80 -21.54
CA VAL A 69 -8.54 2.48 -21.09
C VAL A 69 -8.88 1.60 -22.28
N GLY A 70 -9.56 2.14 -23.30
CA GLY A 70 -9.89 1.41 -24.52
C GLY A 70 -8.65 0.91 -25.26
N PHE A 71 -7.67 1.79 -25.49
CA PHE A 71 -6.40 1.43 -26.13
C PHE A 71 -5.66 0.35 -25.33
N VAL A 72 -5.49 0.55 -24.02
CA VAL A 72 -4.81 -0.42 -23.14
C VAL A 72 -5.50 -1.78 -23.19
N ILE A 73 -6.82 -1.83 -23.05
CA ILE A 73 -7.57 -3.11 -23.10
C ILE A 73 -7.37 -3.80 -24.45
N VAL A 74 -7.50 -3.07 -25.57
CA VAL A 74 -7.35 -3.65 -26.91
C VAL A 74 -5.93 -4.18 -27.13
N THR A 75 -4.90 -3.43 -26.73
CA THR A 75 -3.51 -3.89 -26.83
C THR A 75 -3.28 -5.14 -25.98
N PHE A 76 -3.70 -5.15 -24.72
CA PHE A 76 -3.52 -6.31 -23.84
C PHE A 76 -4.33 -7.53 -24.28
N GLN A 77 -5.53 -7.33 -24.84
CA GLN A 77 -6.32 -8.42 -25.42
C GLN A 77 -5.65 -8.98 -26.66
N ASN A 78 -5.17 -8.12 -27.57
CA ASN A 78 -4.47 -8.56 -28.79
C ASN A 78 -3.19 -9.35 -28.45
N GLU A 79 -2.37 -8.86 -27.54
CA GLU A 79 -1.18 -9.57 -27.05
C GLU A 79 -1.57 -10.90 -26.38
N GLY A 80 -2.62 -10.85 -25.55
CA GLY A 80 -3.17 -12.03 -24.88
C GLY A 80 -3.66 -13.09 -25.86
N GLU A 81 -4.40 -12.72 -26.90
CA GLU A 81 -4.94 -13.65 -27.90
C GLU A 81 -3.87 -14.19 -28.86
N GLN A 82 -2.88 -13.37 -29.23
CA GLN A 82 -1.76 -13.81 -30.08
C GLN A 82 -0.97 -14.95 -29.45
N GLU A 83 -0.80 -14.94 -28.13
CA GLU A 83 -0.13 -16.03 -27.40
C GLU A 83 -0.84 -17.40 -27.58
N TYR A 84 -2.15 -17.41 -27.86
CA TYR A 84 -2.96 -18.64 -27.97
C TYR A 84 -3.44 -18.97 -29.38
N LYS A 85 -3.19 -18.13 -30.40
CA LYS A 85 -3.71 -18.30 -31.78
C LYS A 85 -3.44 -19.68 -32.41
N ASN A 86 -2.37 -20.36 -31.99
CA ASN A 86 -1.94 -21.66 -32.56
C ASN A 86 -2.09 -22.84 -31.57
N CYS A 87 -2.82 -22.68 -30.47
CA CYS A 87 -3.01 -23.73 -29.48
C CYS A 87 -4.37 -24.41 -29.65
N GLU A 88 -4.39 -25.75 -29.76
CA GLU A 88 -5.64 -26.54 -29.84
C GLU A 88 -6.42 -26.57 -28.51
N LEU A 89 -5.74 -26.30 -27.39
CA LEU A 89 -6.33 -26.33 -26.05
C LEU A 89 -6.77 -24.95 -25.57
N ASP A 90 -7.97 -24.90 -24.97
CA ASP A 90 -8.50 -23.70 -24.32
C ASP A 90 -7.65 -23.29 -23.10
N LYS A 91 -7.70 -21.99 -22.75
CA LYS A 91 -6.96 -21.38 -21.63
C LYS A 91 -7.22 -22.08 -20.31
N ASN A 92 -8.47 -22.49 -20.06
CA ASN A 92 -8.84 -23.17 -18.81
C ASN A 92 -8.30 -24.61 -18.76
N GLN A 93 -8.33 -25.32 -19.90
CA GLN A 93 -7.79 -26.67 -20.01
C GLN A 93 -6.28 -26.68 -19.77
N ARG A 94 -5.55 -25.75 -20.40
CA ARG A 94 -4.10 -25.63 -20.23
C ARG A 94 -3.72 -25.33 -18.79
N LYS A 95 -4.42 -24.40 -18.12
CA LYS A 95 -4.19 -24.11 -16.69
C LYS A 95 -4.43 -25.33 -15.81
N CYS A 96 -5.47 -26.10 -16.08
CA CYS A 96 -5.76 -27.33 -15.32
C CYS A 96 -4.68 -28.39 -15.53
N ILE A 97 -4.26 -28.61 -16.78
CA ILE A 97 -3.20 -29.58 -17.12
C ILE A 97 -1.87 -29.13 -16.51
N GLU A 98 -1.52 -27.85 -16.64
CA GLU A 98 -0.31 -27.29 -16.05
C GLU A 98 -0.30 -27.44 -14.53
N PHE A 99 -1.42 -27.15 -13.87
CA PHE A 99 -1.57 -27.36 -12.44
C PHE A 99 -1.41 -28.83 -12.07
N ALA A 100 -2.07 -29.74 -12.78
CA ALA A 100 -1.98 -31.18 -12.53
C ALA A 100 -0.54 -31.70 -12.69
N LEU A 101 0.20 -31.20 -13.68
CA LEU A 101 1.59 -31.61 -13.94
C LEU A 101 2.61 -30.96 -12.97
N LYS A 102 2.36 -29.73 -12.52
CA LYS A 102 3.29 -28.97 -11.67
C LYS A 102 2.97 -28.99 -10.18
N ALA A 103 1.78 -29.44 -9.79
CA ALA A 103 1.35 -29.46 -8.39
C ALA A 103 2.32 -30.30 -7.56
N ARG A 104 2.79 -29.71 -6.46
CA ARG A 104 3.62 -30.38 -5.45
C ARG A 104 2.80 -30.53 -4.17
N PRO A 105 3.00 -31.62 -3.41
CA PRO A 105 2.30 -31.81 -2.14
C PRO A 105 2.66 -30.68 -1.17
N ILE A 106 1.64 -30.10 -0.54
CA ILE A 106 1.82 -29.08 0.49
C ILE A 106 2.38 -29.76 1.74
N ARG A 107 3.56 -29.33 2.20
CA ARG A 107 4.15 -29.87 3.44
C ARG A 107 3.39 -29.34 4.65
N ARG A 108 2.58 -30.19 5.29
CA ARG A 108 1.97 -29.90 6.60
C ARG A 108 2.79 -30.60 7.69
N TYR A 109 3.37 -29.82 8.60
CA TYR A 109 4.14 -30.36 9.72
C TYR A 109 3.20 -30.88 10.81
N ILE A 110 3.40 -32.13 11.23
CA ILE A 110 2.69 -32.74 12.36
C ILE A 110 3.76 -33.19 13.38
N PRO A 111 3.75 -32.66 14.61
CA PRO A 111 4.73 -33.02 15.62
C PRO A 111 4.52 -34.43 16.19
N VAL A 112 5.61 -35.15 16.47
CA VAL A 112 5.57 -36.54 16.97
C VAL A 112 5.44 -36.61 18.50
N LYS A 113 5.98 -35.63 19.24
CA LYS A 113 6.00 -35.64 20.71
C LYS A 113 4.62 -35.28 21.28
N LYS A 114 4.13 -36.05 22.28
CA LYS A 114 2.78 -35.87 22.87
C LYS A 114 2.50 -34.46 23.42
N VAL A 115 3.46 -33.85 24.12
CA VAL A 115 3.32 -32.49 24.67
C VAL A 115 3.26 -31.45 23.54
N GLN A 116 4.17 -31.56 22.57
CA GLN A 116 4.21 -30.69 21.40
C GLN A 116 2.94 -30.81 20.56
N LEU A 117 2.39 -32.01 20.43
CA LEU A 117 1.13 -32.27 19.74
C LEU A 117 -0.03 -31.55 20.43
N LYS A 118 -0.14 -31.59 21.76
CA LYS A 118 -1.17 -30.83 22.49
C LYS A 118 -1.08 -29.33 22.23
N ILE A 119 0.14 -28.76 22.29
CA ILE A 119 0.36 -27.33 22.02
C ILE A 119 0.02 -27.00 20.57
N TRP A 120 0.42 -27.85 19.62
CA TRP A 120 0.11 -27.67 18.20
C TRP A 120 -1.39 -27.71 17.92
N TRP A 121 -2.13 -28.64 18.54
CA TRP A 121 -3.59 -28.72 18.44
C TRP A 121 -4.26 -27.47 19.00
N PHE A 122 -3.75 -26.92 20.11
CA PHE A 122 -4.28 -25.67 20.68
C PHE A 122 -4.00 -24.46 19.78
N VAL A 123 -2.75 -24.28 19.32
CA VAL A 123 -2.33 -23.14 18.50
C VAL A 123 -2.96 -23.15 17.11
N THR A 124 -3.24 -24.33 16.57
CA THR A 124 -3.87 -24.52 15.25
C THR A 124 -5.41 -24.50 15.36
N SER A 125 -5.96 -24.33 16.55
CA SER A 125 -7.41 -24.33 16.74
C SER A 125 -8.04 -23.02 16.22
N PRO A 126 -9.18 -23.08 15.51
CA PRO A 126 -9.92 -21.89 15.09
C PRO A 126 -10.20 -20.86 16.21
N PRO A 127 -10.61 -21.26 17.44
CA PRO A 127 -10.88 -20.26 18.50
C PRO A 127 -9.62 -19.50 18.92
N PHE A 128 -8.45 -20.15 18.95
CA PHE A 128 -7.19 -19.45 19.22
C PHE A 128 -6.89 -18.41 18.14
N GLU A 129 -7.10 -18.76 16.87
CA GLU A 129 -6.90 -17.83 15.76
C GLU A 129 -7.84 -16.62 15.83
N TYR A 130 -9.13 -16.84 16.08
CA TYR A 130 -10.10 -15.75 16.26
C TYR A 130 -9.82 -14.89 17.50
N ALA A 131 -9.33 -15.48 18.59
CA ALA A 131 -8.95 -14.75 19.79
C ALA A 131 -7.78 -13.78 19.52
N ILE A 132 -6.72 -14.27 18.88
CA ILE A 132 -5.58 -13.43 18.50
C ILE A 132 -6.02 -12.34 17.51
N PHE A 133 -6.84 -12.69 16.52
CA PHE A 133 -7.36 -11.71 15.56
C PHE A 133 -8.14 -10.59 16.26
N SER A 134 -9.03 -10.95 17.19
CA SER A 134 -9.80 -9.98 17.98
C SER A 134 -8.88 -9.07 18.82
N LEU A 135 -7.81 -9.62 19.40
CA LEU A 135 -6.82 -8.84 20.15
C LEU A 135 -6.05 -7.85 19.26
N ILE A 136 -5.74 -8.21 18.02
CA ILE A 136 -5.13 -7.29 17.05
C ILE A 136 -6.09 -6.13 16.73
N MET A 137 -7.37 -6.44 16.52
CA MET A 137 -8.39 -5.42 16.26
C MET A 137 -8.55 -4.46 17.44
N ILE A 138 -8.63 -4.98 18.67
CA ILE A 138 -8.71 -4.15 19.88
C ILE A 138 -7.42 -3.31 20.04
N ASN A 139 -6.23 -3.88 19.82
CA ASN A 139 -4.97 -3.13 19.90
C ASN A 139 -4.92 -2.00 18.87
N THR A 140 -5.48 -2.21 17.68
CA THR A 140 -5.58 -1.19 16.64
C THR A 140 -6.45 -0.01 17.08
N VAL A 141 -7.61 -0.30 17.69
CA VAL A 141 -8.50 0.73 18.24
C VAL A 141 -7.78 1.51 19.35
N VAL A 142 -7.08 0.83 20.25
CA VAL A 142 -6.28 1.47 21.31
C VAL A 142 -5.19 2.38 20.76
N LEU A 143 -4.55 2.01 19.64
CA LEU A 143 -3.59 2.88 18.95
C LEU A 143 -4.28 4.12 18.34
N ALA A 144 -5.46 3.96 17.76
CA ALA A 144 -6.23 5.04 17.15
C ALA A 144 -6.82 6.03 18.17
N MET A 145 -6.98 5.61 19.43
CA MET A 145 -7.52 6.42 20.52
C MET A 145 -6.52 7.45 21.10
N LYS A 146 -5.27 7.49 20.64
CA LYS A 146 -4.29 8.53 21.05
C LYS A 146 -4.64 9.87 20.39
N TYR A 147 -4.66 10.95 21.18
CA TYR A 147 -4.94 12.31 20.70
C TYR A 147 -4.00 13.35 21.32
N ASN A 148 -3.94 14.55 20.72
CA ASN A 148 -3.06 15.62 21.17
C ASN A 148 -3.57 16.27 22.47
N LYS A 149 -2.68 16.59 23.41
CA LYS A 149 -2.99 17.14 24.74
C LYS A 149 -3.88 16.24 25.61
N GLN A 150 -3.65 14.94 25.58
CA GLN A 150 -4.32 13.98 26.45
C GLN A 150 -3.87 14.10 27.92
N PRO A 151 -4.74 13.81 28.90
CA PRO A 151 -4.37 13.84 30.31
C PRO A 151 -3.40 12.69 30.65
N ASP A 152 -2.46 12.94 31.57
CA ASP A 152 -1.37 12.02 31.89
C ASP A 152 -1.86 10.63 32.33
N ASN A 153 -2.95 10.56 33.09
CA ASN A 153 -3.56 9.30 33.53
C ASN A 153 -4.06 8.46 32.35
N TYR A 154 -4.62 9.10 31.33
CA TYR A 154 -5.11 8.43 30.13
C TYR A 154 -3.93 7.93 29.27
N SER A 155 -2.87 8.73 29.12
CA SER A 155 -1.65 8.30 28.44
C SER A 155 -1.04 7.06 29.10
N LYS A 156 -0.91 7.08 30.43
CA LYS A 156 -0.39 5.95 31.21
C LYS A 156 -1.24 4.69 31.05
N ALA A 157 -2.57 4.82 31.06
CA ALA A 157 -3.48 3.70 30.83
C ALA A 157 -3.31 3.08 29.43
N LEU A 158 -3.22 3.91 28.38
CA LEU A 158 -2.97 3.44 27.02
C LEU A 158 -1.60 2.77 26.88
N ASP A 159 -0.56 3.30 27.53
CA ASP A 159 0.78 2.71 27.49
C ASP A 159 0.83 1.36 28.24
N TYR A 160 0.14 1.23 29.38
CA TYR A 160 -0.01 -0.06 30.06
C TYR A 160 -0.74 -1.10 29.19
N LEU A 161 -1.84 -0.72 28.54
CA LEU A 161 -2.54 -1.60 27.58
C LEU A 161 -1.62 -2.04 26.44
N ASN A 162 -0.79 -1.14 25.90
CA ASN A 162 0.16 -1.48 24.86
C ASN A 162 1.19 -2.53 25.31
N ILE A 163 1.69 -2.42 26.54
CA ILE A 163 2.59 -3.43 27.13
C ILE A 163 1.87 -4.78 27.25
N VAL A 164 0.63 -4.80 27.76
CA VAL A 164 -0.19 -6.01 27.87
C VAL A 164 -0.39 -6.69 26.52
N PHE A 165 -0.79 -5.96 25.48
CA PHE A 165 -0.92 -6.53 24.13
C PHE A 165 0.39 -7.08 23.60
N THR A 166 1.51 -6.40 23.88
CA THR A 166 2.85 -6.89 23.49
C THR A 166 3.18 -8.21 24.15
N ALA A 167 2.90 -8.33 25.45
CA ALA A 167 3.12 -9.57 26.20
C ALA A 167 2.26 -10.73 25.65
N ILE A 168 1.00 -10.45 25.28
CA ILE A 168 0.13 -11.47 24.69
C ILE A 168 0.64 -11.92 23.32
N PHE A 169 1.09 -11.01 22.45
CA PHE A 169 1.68 -11.39 21.16
C PHE A 169 3.03 -12.08 21.30
N ALA A 170 3.83 -11.73 22.31
CA ALA A 170 5.05 -12.47 22.63
C ALA A 170 4.72 -13.90 23.08
N LEU A 171 3.67 -14.09 23.89
CA LEU A 171 3.19 -15.41 24.29
C LEU A 171 2.68 -16.22 23.09
N GLU A 172 1.91 -15.59 22.18
CA GLU A 172 1.50 -16.20 20.91
C GLU A 172 2.71 -16.74 20.14
N PHE A 173 3.76 -15.92 19.99
CA PHE A 173 4.99 -16.32 19.32
C PHE A 173 5.67 -17.51 20.01
N VAL A 174 5.83 -17.48 21.33
CA VAL A 174 6.45 -18.59 22.08
C VAL A 174 5.66 -19.89 21.92
N LEU A 175 4.33 -19.83 21.98
CA LEU A 175 3.45 -20.98 21.76
C LEU A 175 3.57 -21.55 20.34
N LYS A 176 3.57 -20.70 19.31
CA LYS A 176 3.79 -21.12 17.91
C LYS A 176 5.18 -21.71 17.71
N MET A 177 6.21 -21.09 18.26
CA MET A 177 7.58 -21.59 18.17
C MET A 177 7.72 -22.98 18.83
N ALA A 178 7.09 -23.17 19.99
CA ALA A 178 7.03 -24.47 20.66
C ALA A 178 6.25 -25.52 19.86
N ALA A 179 5.16 -25.13 19.19
CA ALA A 179 4.33 -26.01 18.36
C ALA A 179 5.06 -26.48 17.08
N PHE A 180 5.59 -25.54 16.30
CA PHE A 180 6.05 -25.80 14.93
C PHE A 180 7.53 -26.18 14.83
N HIS A 181 8.34 -25.98 15.88
CA HIS A 181 9.80 -26.12 15.83
C HIS A 181 10.48 -25.09 14.90
N PHE A 182 11.70 -24.65 15.24
CA PHE A 182 12.37 -23.47 14.66
C PHE A 182 12.36 -23.47 13.12
N ARG A 183 12.83 -24.56 12.49
CA ARG A 183 12.96 -24.62 11.02
C ARG A 183 11.64 -24.49 10.27
N ASN A 184 10.56 -25.09 10.78
CA ASN A 184 9.27 -25.04 10.11
C ASN A 184 8.54 -23.71 10.40
N TYR A 185 8.73 -23.13 11.59
CA TYR A 185 8.21 -21.80 11.93
C TYR A 185 8.73 -20.73 10.96
N PHE A 186 10.05 -20.68 10.71
CA PHE A 186 10.67 -19.70 9.80
C PHE A 186 10.49 -20.02 8.29
N SER A 187 9.86 -21.14 7.96
CA SER A 187 9.57 -21.47 6.55
C SER A 187 8.31 -20.78 6.03
N ASP A 188 7.40 -20.34 6.92
CA ASP A 188 6.19 -19.60 6.53
C ASP A 188 6.43 -18.08 6.65
N PRO A 189 6.34 -17.30 5.56
CA PRO A 189 6.58 -15.86 5.57
C PRO A 189 5.73 -15.09 6.58
N SER A 190 4.49 -15.53 6.81
CA SER A 190 3.57 -14.87 7.75
C SER A 190 4.07 -14.99 9.20
N ASN A 191 4.64 -16.14 9.57
CA ASN A 191 5.23 -16.38 10.88
C ASN A 191 6.58 -15.66 11.04
N CYS A 192 7.36 -15.52 9.95
CA CYS A 192 8.56 -14.68 9.95
C CYS A 192 8.23 -13.20 10.21
N CYS A 193 7.17 -12.68 9.58
CA CYS A 193 6.69 -11.32 9.83
C CYS A 193 6.26 -11.14 11.29
N ASP A 194 5.50 -12.10 11.84
CA ASP A 194 5.10 -12.13 13.25
C ASP A 194 6.32 -12.05 14.20
N PHE A 195 7.36 -12.86 13.93
CA PHE A 195 8.60 -12.83 14.70
C PHE A 195 9.29 -11.46 14.68
N ILE A 196 9.41 -10.84 13.51
CA ILE A 196 10.02 -9.50 13.38
C ILE A 196 9.23 -8.47 14.20
N ILE A 197 7.90 -8.53 14.15
CA ILE A 197 7.02 -7.61 14.89
C ILE A 197 7.18 -7.79 16.40
N VAL A 198 7.22 -9.04 16.89
CA VAL A 198 7.39 -9.34 18.32
C VAL A 198 8.77 -8.90 18.81
N VAL A 199 9.84 -9.21 18.07
CA VAL A 199 11.20 -8.77 18.42
C VAL A 199 11.32 -7.25 18.41
N GLY A 200 10.83 -6.58 17.37
CA GLY A 200 10.83 -5.11 17.30
C GLY A 200 10.03 -4.48 18.45
N SER A 201 8.92 -5.09 18.85
CA SER A 201 8.11 -4.65 20.00
C SER A 201 8.81 -4.86 21.35
N LEU A 202 9.57 -5.94 21.50
CA LEU A 202 10.36 -6.19 22.72
C LEU A 202 11.52 -5.19 22.84
N ILE A 203 12.19 -4.89 21.73
CA ILE A 203 13.25 -3.87 21.67
C ILE A 203 12.66 -2.49 22.01
N ASP A 204 11.49 -2.14 21.48
CA ASP A 204 10.79 -0.87 21.80
C ASP A 204 10.54 -0.70 23.30
N ILE A 205 10.00 -1.72 23.97
CA ILE A 205 9.76 -1.70 25.42
C ILE A 205 11.08 -1.62 26.19
N LEU A 206 12.04 -2.49 25.87
CA LEU A 206 13.33 -2.55 26.57
C LEU A 206 14.10 -1.22 26.48
N TYR A 207 14.08 -0.59 25.31
CA TYR A 207 14.76 0.69 25.08
C TYR A 207 14.07 1.84 25.82
N THR A 208 12.74 1.87 25.82
CA THR A 208 11.94 2.92 26.47
C THR A 208 12.05 2.87 27.99
N ASP A 209 12.05 1.68 28.59
CA ASP A 209 11.95 1.52 30.04
C ASP A 209 13.31 1.40 30.76
N ILE A 210 14.36 0.88 30.12
CA ILE A 210 15.63 0.56 30.80
C ILE A 210 16.78 1.50 30.41
N ILE A 211 16.91 1.86 29.14
CA ILE A 211 18.16 2.46 28.62
C ILE A 211 18.11 4.00 28.64
N ALA A 212 16.92 4.57 28.43
CA ALA A 212 16.78 6.00 28.16
C ALA A 212 15.49 6.60 28.74
N PRO A 213 15.23 6.49 30.07
CA PRO A 213 14.10 7.16 30.68
C PRO A 213 14.24 8.68 30.53
N GLY A 214 13.51 9.27 29.56
CA GLY A 214 13.42 10.71 29.36
C GLY A 214 14.36 11.36 28.32
N THR A 215 15.16 10.60 27.56
CA THR A 215 15.97 11.19 26.48
C THR A 215 15.30 11.06 25.12
N ASN A 216 14.88 12.18 24.54
CA ASN A 216 14.33 12.26 23.18
C ASN A 216 15.42 12.05 22.12
N VAL A 217 15.96 10.84 22.00
CA VAL A 217 16.78 10.48 20.84
C VAL A 217 15.88 10.10 19.67
N ILE A 218 16.28 10.52 18.47
CA ILE A 218 15.57 10.38 17.18
C ILE A 218 15.04 8.94 16.94
N SER A 219 15.69 7.92 17.53
CA SER A 219 15.29 6.52 17.47
C SER A 219 13.96 6.16 18.16
N ILE A 220 13.48 6.93 19.15
CA ILE A 220 12.20 6.65 19.85
C ILE A 220 11.00 6.76 18.90
N ASN A 221 11.07 7.60 17.87
CA ASN A 221 9.99 7.71 16.87
C ASN A 221 9.92 6.45 16.00
N PHE A 222 11.07 5.86 15.67
CA PHE A 222 11.14 4.70 14.79
C PHE A 222 10.65 3.42 15.48
N PHE A 223 11.08 3.15 16.72
CA PHE A 223 10.67 1.93 17.42
C PHE A 223 9.16 1.89 17.72
N ARG A 224 8.54 3.05 17.90
CA ARG A 224 7.07 3.17 18.02
C ARG A 224 6.32 2.69 16.77
N LEU A 225 6.95 2.68 15.59
CA LEU A 225 6.35 2.13 14.36
C LEU A 225 6.11 0.63 14.45
N PHE A 226 6.90 -0.14 15.21
CA PHE A 226 6.69 -1.58 15.38
C PHE A 226 5.34 -1.91 16.04
N ARG A 227 4.78 -0.99 16.84
CA ARG A 227 3.43 -1.12 17.37
C ARG A 227 2.38 -1.07 16.25
N VAL A 228 2.55 -0.16 15.29
CA VAL A 228 1.69 -0.02 14.10
C VAL A 228 1.88 -1.20 13.14
N MET A 229 3.10 -1.74 13.03
CA MET A 229 3.38 -2.93 12.22
C MET A 229 2.55 -4.15 12.64
N ARG A 230 1.99 -4.19 13.86
CA ARG A 230 1.04 -5.24 14.27
C ARG A 230 -0.21 -5.28 13.42
N LEU A 231 -0.64 -4.15 12.83
CA LEU A 231 -1.74 -4.13 11.87
C LEU A 231 -1.43 -5.00 10.62
N VAL A 232 -0.15 -5.17 10.27
CA VAL A 232 0.25 -6.05 9.16
C VAL A 232 -0.15 -7.50 9.43
N LYS A 233 -0.25 -7.92 10.70
CA LYS A 233 -0.77 -9.26 11.06
C LYS A 233 -2.20 -9.47 10.56
N VAL A 234 -3.03 -8.43 10.46
CA VAL A 234 -4.39 -8.52 9.90
C VAL A 234 -4.34 -8.98 8.45
N LEU A 235 -3.41 -8.40 7.67
CA LEU A 235 -3.21 -8.73 6.26
C LEU A 235 -2.73 -10.18 6.09
N SER A 236 -1.93 -10.69 7.03
CA SER A 236 -1.45 -12.07 7.01
C SER A 236 -2.52 -13.12 7.35
N ARG A 237 -3.65 -12.72 7.95
CA ARG A 237 -4.77 -13.62 8.30
C ARG A 237 -5.77 -13.81 7.17
N GLY A 238 -5.95 -12.80 6.32
CA GLY A 238 -6.87 -12.90 5.18
C GLY A 238 -6.22 -13.68 4.03
N GLU A 239 -6.62 -14.93 3.82
CA GLU A 239 -6.12 -15.76 2.70
C GLU A 239 -6.32 -15.09 1.34
N GLY A 240 -7.47 -14.44 1.14
CA GLY A 240 -7.76 -13.65 -0.06
C GLY A 240 -6.80 -12.48 -0.24
N ILE A 241 -6.58 -11.69 0.83
CA ILE A 241 -5.66 -10.54 0.80
C ILE A 241 -4.22 -10.99 0.54
N ARG A 242 -3.77 -12.06 1.22
CA ARG A 242 -2.43 -12.65 1.00
C ARG A 242 -2.25 -13.09 -0.45
N THR A 243 -3.24 -13.75 -1.02
CA THR A 243 -3.20 -14.20 -2.43
C THR A 243 -3.18 -13.01 -3.39
N LEU A 244 -3.99 -11.97 -3.13
CA LEU A 244 -4.00 -10.74 -3.94
C LEU A 244 -2.67 -10.00 -3.87
N LEU A 245 -2.11 -9.79 -2.68
CA LEU A 245 -0.80 -9.15 -2.52
C LEU A 245 0.31 -9.97 -3.17
N TRP A 246 0.29 -11.30 -3.04
CA TRP A 246 1.27 -12.16 -3.67
C TRP A 246 1.20 -12.11 -5.20
N THR A 247 -0.01 -12.18 -5.76
CA THR A 247 -0.22 -12.06 -7.22
C THR A 247 0.23 -10.69 -7.72
N PHE A 248 -0.08 -9.61 -7.00
CA PHE A 248 0.39 -8.26 -7.31
C PHE A 248 1.92 -8.16 -7.30
N ILE A 249 2.59 -8.65 -6.26
CA ILE A 249 4.06 -8.67 -6.18
C ILE A 249 4.64 -9.48 -7.34
N LYS A 250 4.02 -10.62 -7.70
CA LYS A 250 4.43 -11.43 -8.84
C LYS A 250 4.28 -10.69 -10.17
N SER A 251 3.21 -9.93 -10.36
CA SER A 251 3.02 -9.10 -11.55
C SER A 251 4.09 -8.02 -11.67
N PHE A 252 4.49 -7.38 -10.56
CA PHE A 252 5.61 -6.42 -10.58
C PHE A 252 6.95 -7.09 -10.91
N GLN A 253 7.21 -8.28 -10.38
CA GLN A 253 8.41 -9.05 -10.69
C GLN A 253 8.52 -9.44 -12.17
N ALA A 254 7.41 -9.45 -12.92
CA ALA A 254 7.39 -9.76 -14.34
C ALA A 254 7.77 -8.57 -15.24
N LEU A 255 7.83 -7.34 -14.70
CA LEU A 255 8.04 -6.10 -15.48
C LEU A 255 9.29 -5.28 -15.10
N PRO A 256 10.47 -5.89 -14.82
CA PRO A 256 11.65 -5.14 -14.39
C PRO A 256 12.19 -4.20 -15.49
N TYR A 257 12.10 -4.60 -16.76
CA TYR A 257 12.60 -3.81 -17.88
C TYR A 257 11.81 -2.50 -18.09
N VAL A 258 10.50 -2.52 -17.84
CA VAL A 258 9.66 -1.32 -17.92
C VAL A 258 10.06 -0.32 -16.84
N ALA A 259 10.24 -0.80 -15.60
CA ALA A 259 10.71 0.04 -14.50
C ALA A 259 12.10 0.63 -14.77
N LEU A 260 13.01 -0.16 -15.35
CA LEU A 260 14.35 0.30 -15.73
C LEU A 260 14.29 1.37 -16.83
N LEU A 261 13.42 1.21 -17.83
CA LEU A 261 13.24 2.21 -18.89
C LEU A 261 12.74 3.53 -18.32
N ILE A 262 11.75 3.50 -17.42
CA ILE A 262 11.25 4.70 -16.72
C ILE A 262 12.38 5.35 -15.90
N ALA A 263 13.18 4.56 -15.18
CA ALA A 263 14.32 5.09 -14.41
C ALA A 263 15.38 5.73 -15.32
N MET A 264 15.68 5.12 -16.47
CA MET A 264 16.60 5.67 -17.47
C MET A 264 16.07 6.98 -18.06
N LEU A 265 14.77 7.06 -18.34
CA LEU A 265 14.13 8.28 -18.80
C LEU A 265 14.27 9.40 -17.75
N PHE A 266 13.99 9.12 -16.48
CA PHE A 266 14.23 10.10 -15.41
C PHE A 266 15.70 10.52 -15.30
N PHE A 267 16.63 9.59 -15.48
CA PHE A 267 18.06 9.90 -15.47
C PHE A 267 18.44 10.86 -16.61
N ILE A 268 18.00 10.59 -17.85
CA ILE A 268 18.29 11.45 -19.01
C ILE A 268 17.71 12.86 -18.80
N TYR A 269 16.45 12.96 -18.39
CA TYR A 269 15.82 14.26 -18.13
C TYR A 269 16.48 15.01 -16.97
N ALA A 270 16.94 14.30 -15.93
CA ALA A 270 17.69 14.91 -14.84
C ALA A 270 19.03 15.48 -15.32
N VAL A 271 19.76 14.74 -16.18
CA VAL A 271 21.04 15.23 -16.75
C VAL A 271 20.81 16.44 -17.66
N ILE A 272 19.83 16.38 -18.55
CA ILE A 272 19.48 17.51 -19.43
C ILE A 272 19.06 18.73 -18.62
N GLY A 273 18.24 18.56 -17.58
CA GLY A 273 17.79 19.67 -16.73
C GLY A 273 18.87 20.27 -15.82
N MET A 274 20.00 19.57 -15.63
CA MET A 274 21.16 20.10 -14.93
C MET A 274 22.13 20.86 -15.84
N GLN A 275 22.06 20.65 -17.17
CA GLN A 275 22.89 21.35 -18.16
C GLN A 275 22.26 22.69 -18.57
#